data_AF-A0A815X4X3-F1
#
_entry.id   AF-A0A815X4X3-F1
#
_cell.length_a   1.000
_cell.length_b   1.000
_cell.length_c   1.000
_cell.angle_alpha   90.00
_cell.angle_beta   90.00
_cell.angle_gamma   90.00
#
_symmetry.space_group_name_H-M   'P 1'
#
loop_
_entity.id
_entity.type
_entity.pdbx_description
1 polymer ?
#
loop_
_entity_poly.entity_id
_entity_poly.type
_entity_poly.pdbx_seq_one_letter_code
_entity_poly.pdbx_strand_id
1 'polypeptide(L)' 'LVTDFYEYGWEQSFHFANRFRDETLAESIQRHESYLALKMNLKAGDKVLDLGCGIGVSLRCIAQFN' A
#
# COMPACT_ATOMS: atom_id res chain seq x y z
N LEU A 1 -1.99 21.91 2.83
CA LEU A 1 -1.67 22.77 1.66
C LEU A 1 -1.16 21.97 0.46
N VAL A 2 -0.16 21.09 0.60
CA VAL A 2 0.18 20.13 -0.47
C VAL A 2 -0.61 18.82 -0.28
N THR A 3 -0.67 18.29 0.94
CA THR A 3 -1.36 17.02 1.27
C THR A 3 -2.82 16.99 0.82
N ASP A 4 -3.62 18.02 1.05
CA ASP A 4 -5.08 17.96 0.79
C ASP A 4 -5.43 17.84 -0.72
N PHE A 5 -4.69 18.52 -1.60
CA PHE A 5 -4.87 18.41 -3.05
C PHE A 5 -4.42 17.05 -3.58
N TYR A 6 -3.32 16.55 -3.03
CA TYR A 6 -2.77 15.26 -3.42
C TYR A 6 -3.60 14.09 -2.87
N GLU A 7 -4.18 14.21 -1.68
CA GLU A 7 -5.17 13.25 -1.15
C GLU A 7 -6.47 13.26 -1.96
N TYR A 8 -6.90 14.42 -2.47
CA TYR A 8 -8.05 14.49 -3.37
C TYR A 8 -7.78 13.81 -4.72
N GLY A 9 -6.56 13.93 -5.26
CA GLY A 9 -6.19 13.39 -6.57
C GLY A 9 -5.70 11.94 -6.57
N TRP A 10 -5.06 11.48 -5.49
CA TRP A 10 -4.41 10.17 -5.36
C TRP A 10 -4.93 9.33 -4.19
N GLU A 11 -6.02 9.77 -3.56
CA GLU A 11 -6.58 9.12 -2.36
C GLU A 11 -5.50 8.94 -1.27
N GLN A 12 -5.47 7.79 -0.61
CA GLN A 12 -4.50 7.50 0.45
C GLN A 12 -3.20 6.86 -0.05
N SER A 13 -3.07 6.49 -1.33
CA SER A 13 -1.91 5.73 -1.81
C SER A 13 -1.24 6.37 -3.03
N PHE A 14 0.03 6.75 -2.86
CA PHE A 14 0.84 7.45 -3.86
C PHE A 14 1.60 6.55 -4.83
N HIS A 15 1.23 5.27 -4.91
CA HIS A 15 1.84 4.31 -5.83
C HIS A 15 0.75 3.54 -6.58
N PHE A 16 1.14 2.94 -7.71
CA PHE A 16 0.23 2.24 -8.61
C PHE A 16 0.40 0.73 -8.51
N ALA A 17 -0.66 0.01 -8.84
CA ALA A 17 -0.65 -1.42 -9.02
C ALA A 17 -1.31 -1.79 -10.35
N ASN A 18 -0.91 -2.93 -10.92
CA ASN A 18 -1.63 -3.52 -12.06
C ASN A 18 -3.06 -3.81 -11.65
N ARG A 19 -4.05 -3.29 -12.39
CA ARG A 19 -5.48 -3.55 -12.16
C ARG A 19 -5.95 -4.74 -13.00
N PHE A 20 -6.67 -5.66 -12.37
CA PHE A 20 -7.39 -6.71 -13.08
C PHE A 20 -8.81 -6.27 -13.45
N ARG A 21 -9.47 -7.07 -14.30
CA ARG A 21 -10.87 -6.84 -14.64
C ARG A 21 -11.70 -6.90 -13.35
N ASP A 22 -12.59 -5.94 -13.18
CA ASP A 22 -13.49 -5.79 -12.02
C ASP A 22 -12.82 -5.37 -10.70
N GLU A 23 -11.55 -4.96 -10.71
CA GLU A 23 -10.90 -4.32 -9.54
C GLU A 23 -10.99 -2.80 -9.59
N THR A 24 -11.32 -2.21 -8.43
CA THR A 24 -11.09 -0.78 -8.17
C THR A 24 -9.60 -0.47 -8.03
N LEU A 25 -9.24 0.81 -8.09
CA LEU A 25 -7.85 1.25 -7.84
C LEU A 25 -7.39 0.85 -6.43
N ALA A 26 -8.22 1.10 -5.42
CA ALA A 26 -7.93 0.76 -4.03
C ALA A 26 -7.71 -0.76 -3.84
N GLU A 27 -8.58 -1.60 -4.40
CA GLU A 27 -8.42 -3.07 -4.33
C GLU A 27 -7.15 -3.55 -5.01
N SER A 28 -6.78 -2.97 -6.17
CA SER A 28 -5.55 -3.35 -6.87
C SER A 28 -4.29 -3.02 -6.07
N ILE A 29 -4.30 -1.88 -5.36
CA ILE A 29 -3.21 -1.44 -4.48
C ILE A 29 -3.10 -2.38 -3.28
N GLN A 30 -4.22 -2.64 -2.60
CA GLN A 30 -4.25 -3.53 -1.44
C GLN A 30 -3.78 -4.96 -1.80
N ARG A 31 -4.19 -5.49 -2.97
CA ARG A 31 -3.72 -6.79 -3.45
C ARG A 31 -2.22 -6.77 -3.70
N HIS A 32 -1.70 -5.70 -4.31
CA HIS A 32 -0.27 -5.59 -4.58
C HIS A 32 0.56 -5.55 -3.29
N GLU A 33 0.13 -4.78 -2.31
CA GLU A 33 0.77 -4.71 -0.98
C GLU A 33 0.74 -6.07 -0.26
N SER A 34 -0.41 -6.74 -0.28
CA SER A 34 -0.57 -8.11 0.27
C SER A 34 0.37 -9.10 -0.44
N TYR A 35 0.49 -9.00 -1.77
CA TYR A 35 1.41 -9.84 -2.54
C TYR A 35 2.88 -9.60 -2.16
N LEU A 36 3.28 -8.34 -1.95
CA LEU A 36 4.64 -8.00 -1.51
C LEU A 36 4.91 -8.58 -0.12
N ALA A 37 3.97 -8.46 0.82
CA ALA A 37 4.11 -9.03 2.16
C ALA A 37 4.31 -10.55 2.13
N LEU A 38 3.50 -11.26 1.33
CA LEU A 38 3.64 -12.71 1.10
C LEU A 38 4.96 -13.06 0.43
N LYS A 39 5.38 -12.29 -0.58
CA LYS A 39 6.62 -12.55 -1.33
C LYS A 39 7.88 -12.34 -0.48
N MET A 40 7.82 -11.38 0.46
CA MET A 40 8.86 -11.13 1.46
C MET A 40 8.78 -12.09 2.65
N ASN A 41 7.72 -12.91 2.73
CA ASN A 41 7.45 -13.85 3.82
C ASN A 41 7.48 -13.18 5.20
N LEU A 42 6.89 -11.98 5.28
CA LEU A 42 6.82 -11.21 6.52
C LEU A 42 5.97 -11.95 7.56
N LYS A 43 6.39 -11.87 8.81
CA LYS A 43 5.72 -12.50 9.95
C LYS A 43 5.47 -11.48 11.05
N ALA A 44 4.45 -11.76 11.86
CA ALA A 44 4.21 -10.99 13.07
C ALA A 44 5.48 -10.95 13.95
N GLY A 45 5.92 -9.74 14.29
CA GLY A 45 7.14 -9.50 15.06
C GLY A 45 8.38 -9.14 14.23
N ASP A 46 8.33 -9.24 12.91
CA ASP A 46 9.42 -8.79 12.05
C ASP A 46 9.59 -7.27 12.12
N LYS A 47 10.84 -6.82 12.11
CA LYS A 47 11.18 -5.39 11.99
C LYS A 47 11.45 -5.06 10.53
N VAL A 48 10.57 -4.27 9.93
CA VAL A 48 10.62 -3.90 8.51
C VAL A 48 10.89 -2.40 8.37
N LEU A 49 11.72 -2.03 7.40
CA LEU A 49 12.01 -0.64 7.04
C LEU A 49 11.43 -0.33 5.66
N ASP A 50 10.58 0.70 5.61
CA ASP A 50 9.99 1.22 4.37
C ASP A 50 10.82 2.39 3.85
N LEU A 51 11.61 2.15 2.79
CA LEU A 51 12.47 3.15 2.16
C LEU A 51 11.71 3.85 1.04
N GLY A 52 11.39 5.13 1.24
CA GLY A 52 10.53 5.88 0.31
C GLY A 52 9.04 5.79 0.66
N CYS A 53 8.74 5.68 1.95
CA CYS A 53 7.39 5.39 2.47
C CYS A 53 6.30 6.43 2.15
N GLY A 54 6.65 7.62 1.67
CA GLY A 54 5.69 8.69 1.39
C GLY A 54 4.81 8.99 2.62
N ILE A 55 3.49 8.85 2.49
CA ILE A 55 2.51 9.04 3.59
C ILE A 55 2.35 7.77 4.47
N GLY A 56 3.03 6.68 4.13
CA GLY A 56 3.14 5.46 4.93
C GLY A 56 1.88 4.58 4.95
N VAL A 57 0.94 4.79 4.03
CA VAL A 57 -0.31 4.00 3.96
C VAL A 57 -0.04 2.55 3.60
N SER A 58 0.95 2.29 2.73
CA SER A 58 1.29 0.94 2.29
C SER A 58 1.77 0.05 3.42
N LEU A 59 2.66 0.56 4.27
CA LEU A 59 3.12 -0.21 5.43
C LEU A 59 1.99 -0.43 6.45
N ARG A 60 1.01 0.50 6.56
CA ARG A 60 -0.17 0.30 7.42
C ARG A 60 -1.05 -0.83 6.92
N CYS A 61 -1.27 -0.93 5.61
CA CYS A 61 -2.00 -2.08 5.03
C CYS A 61 -1.26 -3.39 5.26
N ILE A 62 0.05 -3.43 5.01
CA ILE A 62 0.88 -4.62 5.24
C ILE A 62 0.90 -5.02 6.72
N ALA A 63 0.96 -4.06 7.65
CA ALA A 63 0.97 -4.34 9.08
C ALA A 63 -0.38 -4.85 9.62
N GLN A 64 -1.49 -4.58 8.91
CA GLN A 64 -2.81 -5.13 9.22
C GLN A 64 -3.06 -6.48 8.53
N PHE A 65 -2.25 -6.81 7.52
CA PHE A 65 -2.29 -8.09 6.82
C PHE A 65 -1.70 -9.18 7.74
N ASN A 66 -2.55 -10.13 8.15
CA ASN A 66 -2.22 -11.25 9.03
C ASN A 66 -2.67 -12.56 8.38
#